data_AF-A0A1G3MPA2-F1
#
_entry.id   AF-A0A1G3MPA2-F1
#
_cell.length_a   1.000
_cell.length_b   1.000
_cell.length_c   1.000
_cell.angle_alpha   90.00
_cell.angle_beta   90.00
_cell.angle_gamma   90.00
#
_symmetry.space_group_name_H-M   'P 1'
#
loop_
_entity.id
_entity.type
_entity.pdbx_description
1 polymer ?
#
loop_
_entity_poly.entity_id
_entity_poly.type
_entity_poly.pdbx_seq_one_letter_code
_entity_poly.pdbx_strand_id
1 'polypeptide(L)'
;MAIAIAWLASCADPLALPLNDVQTPAGPVDQAELDADFADVLAALGKPEAAITMAAFDAKYGTSLSADFAEQLAQSRFGGDSNYPPLTTMPFAVDGAVYLSGGSDDLAGSVIGWVAPKSLPGGFYHGAILDQAKFDPNNLDAPALQSAIAKGAGYESANDWMAKVNAAVLNPNFAVNAARLNQAQATVDYYCALPAGQQAYGFFKNYVNIFNVVTKQDRYWWYCTKVVWEVYQHYGLDIDSNDHRVDFSSSGLYSLVSAYYKTLYFWSPSRARAAIDSYIAEARGKIVLAEEILLSPHFTKVFEAIRK
;
A
#
# COMPACT_ATOMS: atom_id res chain seq x y z
N MET A 1 32.52 -38.15 24.93
CA MET A 1 32.30 -37.03 23.98
C MET A 1 30.80 -36.84 23.83
N ALA A 2 30.22 -35.97 24.66
CA ALA A 2 28.87 -35.42 24.53
C ALA A 2 28.82 -34.23 25.49
N ILE A 3 28.66 -33.04 24.93
CA ILE A 3 28.66 -31.76 25.64
C ILE A 3 27.26 -31.59 26.25
N ALA A 4 27.21 -31.42 27.57
CA ALA A 4 26.00 -30.99 28.27
C ALA A 4 25.79 -29.49 28.01
N ILE A 5 24.69 -29.13 27.35
CA ILE A 5 24.16 -27.76 27.36
C ILE A 5 22.81 -27.84 28.05
N ALA A 6 22.77 -27.33 29.27
CA ALA A 6 21.56 -27.21 30.07
C ALA A 6 20.61 -26.21 29.40
N TRP A 7 19.43 -26.69 29.04
CA TRP A 7 18.27 -25.87 28.72
C TRP A 7 17.75 -25.25 30.03
N LEU A 8 18.08 -23.98 30.27
CA LEU A 8 17.35 -23.15 31.22
C LEU A 8 16.07 -22.68 30.54
N ALA A 9 14.98 -23.41 30.79
CA ALA A 9 13.63 -22.94 30.53
C ALA A 9 13.33 -21.76 31.46
N SER A 10 13.55 -20.54 30.98
CA SER A 10 12.99 -19.32 31.57
C SER A 10 11.60 -19.14 30.99
N CYS A 11 10.58 -19.42 31.79
CA CYS A 11 9.23 -18.90 31.59
C CYS A 11 9.30 -17.38 31.58
N ALA A 12 9.24 -16.78 30.40
CA ALA A 12 8.82 -15.40 30.24
C ALA A 12 7.52 -15.46 29.44
N ASP A 13 6.41 -15.21 30.14
CA ASP A 13 5.13 -14.93 29.51
C ASP A 13 5.36 -13.88 28.40
N PRO A 14 4.89 -14.10 27.16
CA PRO A 14 4.82 -13.02 26.20
C PRO A 14 3.85 -12.00 26.79
N LEU A 15 4.38 -10.84 27.16
CA LEU A 15 3.69 -9.64 27.62
C LEU A 15 2.23 -9.62 27.15
N ALA A 16 1.33 -10.07 28.04
CA ALA A 16 -0.06 -9.73 27.96
C ALA A 16 -0.13 -8.22 28.17
N LEU A 17 -0.13 -7.47 27.08
CA LEU A 17 -0.45 -6.06 27.11
C LEU A 17 -1.85 -5.96 27.73
N PRO A 18 -2.05 -5.15 28.78
CA PRO A 18 -3.37 -4.94 29.31
C PRO A 18 -4.24 -4.42 28.16
N LEU A 19 -5.38 -5.08 27.94
CA LEU A 19 -6.52 -4.51 27.23
C LEU A 19 -6.91 -3.26 28.02
N ASN A 20 -6.24 -2.15 27.75
CA ASN A 20 -6.54 -0.88 28.36
C ASN A 20 -7.87 -0.42 27.77
N ASP A 21 -8.85 -0.29 28.65
CA ASP A 21 -10.03 0.53 28.43
C ASP A 21 -9.60 1.82 27.71
N VAL A 22 -10.25 2.10 26.58
CA VAL A 22 -10.08 3.34 25.80
C VAL A 22 -10.27 4.51 26.76
N GLN A 23 -9.16 5.08 27.25
CA GLN A 23 -9.20 6.24 28.11
C GLN A 23 -9.56 7.44 27.24
N THR A 24 -10.77 7.97 27.42
CA THR A 24 -11.14 9.28 26.89
C THR A 24 -10.04 10.29 27.24
N PRO A 25 -9.55 11.11 26.28
CA PRO A 25 -8.49 12.07 26.55
C PRO A 25 -8.78 12.95 27.77
N ALA A 26 -7.77 13.16 28.60
CA ALA A 26 -7.86 13.94 29.83
C ALA A 26 -7.94 15.45 29.53
N GLY A 27 -9.07 15.91 28.99
CA GLY A 27 -9.34 17.33 28.76
C GLY A 27 -9.01 17.83 27.34
N PRO A 28 -9.17 19.14 27.08
CA PRO A 28 -8.91 19.74 25.77
C PRO A 28 -7.45 19.54 25.35
N VAL A 29 -7.26 18.90 24.20
CA VAL A 29 -5.96 18.69 23.57
C VAL A 29 -5.55 19.96 22.82
N ASP A 30 -4.32 20.43 23.03
CA ASP A 30 -3.75 21.49 22.19
C ASP A 30 -3.53 20.94 20.77
N GLN A 31 -4.13 21.61 19.77
CA GLN A 31 -4.07 21.14 18.39
C GLN A 31 -2.65 21.15 17.83
N ALA A 32 -1.82 22.13 18.18
CA ALA A 32 -0.44 22.19 17.69
C ALA A 32 0.42 21.07 18.29
N GLU A 33 0.17 20.71 19.55
CA GLU A 33 0.80 19.54 20.18
C GLU A 33 0.36 18.23 19.52
N LEU A 34 -0.95 18.06 19.29
CA LEU A 34 -1.47 16.90 18.56
C LEU A 34 -0.87 16.78 17.16
N ASP A 35 -0.77 17.90 16.43
CA ASP A 35 -0.20 17.94 15.09
C ASP A 35 1.28 17.51 15.09
N ALA A 36 2.06 17.96 16.09
CA ALA A 36 3.47 17.60 16.23
C ALA A 36 3.66 16.12 16.58
N ASP A 37 2.94 15.63 17.58
CA ASP A 37 3.02 14.22 17.99
C ASP A 37 2.55 13.27 16.88
N PHE A 38 1.51 13.66 16.15
CA PHE A 38 1.02 12.87 15.04
C PHE A 38 1.96 12.91 13.83
N ALA A 39 2.66 14.03 13.61
CA ALA A 39 3.73 14.10 12.62
C ALA A 39 4.87 13.10 12.95
N ASP A 40 5.19 12.89 14.22
CA ASP A 40 6.17 11.86 14.64
C ASP A 40 5.67 10.44 14.35
N VAL A 41 4.39 10.14 14.59
CA VAL A 41 3.77 8.85 14.20
C VAL A 41 3.93 8.59 12.71
N LEU A 42 3.61 9.58 11.89
CA LEU A 42 3.76 9.46 10.44
C LEU A 42 5.23 9.29 10.07
N ALA A 43 6.14 10.04 10.70
CA ALA A 43 7.57 10.04 10.41
C ALA A 43 8.23 8.70 10.74
N ALA A 44 7.64 7.96 11.67
CA ALA A 44 8.06 6.62 12.05
C ALA A 44 7.54 5.53 11.10
N LEU A 45 6.55 5.80 10.25
CA LEU A 45 6.04 4.81 9.29
C LEU A 45 7.15 4.32 8.37
N GLY A 46 7.27 3.00 8.25
CA GLY A 46 8.31 2.38 7.45
C GLY A 46 9.69 2.50 8.10
N LYS A 47 9.75 2.58 9.43
CA LYS A 47 10.98 2.50 10.22
C LYS A 47 10.81 1.53 11.40
N PRO A 48 11.88 0.94 11.96
CA PRO A 48 11.79 0.01 13.08
C PRO A 48 11.07 0.58 14.32
N GLU A 49 11.14 1.90 14.52
CA GLU A 49 10.52 2.60 15.65
C GLU A 49 9.00 2.81 15.53
N ALA A 50 8.37 2.51 14.38
CA ALA A 50 6.94 2.76 14.12
C ALA A 50 6.03 2.30 15.27
N ALA A 51 6.20 1.06 15.72
CA ALA A 51 5.37 0.46 16.77
C ALA A 51 5.52 1.18 18.12
N ILE A 52 6.75 1.59 18.47
CA ILE A 52 7.01 2.30 19.73
C ILE A 52 6.42 3.72 19.67
N THR A 53 6.57 4.41 18.54
CA THR A 53 5.99 5.76 18.35
C THR A 53 4.47 5.73 18.41
N MET A 54 3.83 4.75 17.77
CA MET A 54 2.38 4.56 17.85
C MET A 54 1.91 4.24 19.27
N ALA A 55 2.65 3.39 20.00
CA ALA A 55 2.31 3.06 21.38
C ALA A 55 2.42 4.28 22.32
N ALA A 56 3.40 5.16 22.09
CA ALA A 56 3.52 6.41 22.83
C ALA A 56 2.34 7.36 22.55
N PHE A 57 1.91 7.45 21.29
CA PHE A 57 0.72 8.22 20.90
C PHE A 57 -0.55 7.64 21.55
N ASP A 58 -0.73 6.31 21.51
CA ASP A 58 -1.84 5.62 22.15
C ASP A 58 -1.89 5.86 23.66
N ALA A 59 -0.74 5.80 24.34
CA ALA A 59 -0.66 6.06 25.77
C ALA A 59 -1.01 7.50 26.14
N LYS A 60 -0.69 8.47 25.28
CA LYS A 60 -0.96 9.89 25.52
C LYS A 60 -2.41 10.27 25.22
N TYR A 61 -2.98 9.73 24.14
CA TYR A 61 -4.27 10.16 23.60
C TYR A 61 -5.39 9.12 23.72
N GLY A 62 -5.12 7.93 24.26
CA GLY A 62 -6.11 6.88 24.45
C GLY A 62 -6.60 6.26 23.13
N THR A 63 -5.72 6.15 22.14
CA THR A 63 -6.00 5.54 20.83
C THR A 63 -5.53 4.08 20.76
N SER A 64 -5.71 3.42 19.61
CA SER A 64 -5.34 2.02 19.38
C SER A 64 -4.45 1.80 18.16
N LEU A 65 -3.73 2.84 17.69
CA LEU A 65 -2.93 2.79 16.46
C LEU A 65 -1.89 1.66 16.49
N SER A 66 -1.21 1.47 17.61
CA SER A 66 -0.20 0.43 17.75
C SER A 66 -0.82 -0.96 17.70
N ALA A 67 -2.02 -1.15 18.25
CA ALA A 67 -2.73 -2.42 18.21
C ALA A 67 -3.24 -2.72 16.80
N ASP A 68 -3.86 -1.73 16.14
CA ASP A 68 -4.33 -1.82 14.75
C ASP A 68 -3.16 -2.13 13.79
N PHE A 69 -2.00 -1.48 13.99
CA PHE A 69 -0.78 -1.72 13.21
C PHE A 69 -0.25 -3.14 13.44
N ALA A 70 -0.17 -3.59 14.69
CA ALA A 70 0.31 -4.94 15.03
C ALA A 70 -0.63 -6.04 14.51
N GLU A 71 -1.95 -5.87 14.63
CA GLU A 71 -2.95 -6.82 14.11
C GLU A 71 -2.82 -6.96 12.60
N GLN A 72 -2.67 -5.84 11.88
CA GLN A 72 -2.48 -5.86 10.44
C GLN A 72 -1.17 -6.54 10.06
N LEU A 73 -0.05 -6.24 10.73
CA LEU A 73 1.23 -6.93 10.49
C LEU A 73 1.17 -8.43 10.80
N ALA A 74 0.41 -8.83 11.81
CA ALA A 74 0.26 -10.23 12.22
C ALA A 74 -0.64 -11.06 11.27
N GLN A 75 -1.49 -10.40 10.48
CA GLN A 75 -2.11 -11.07 9.33
C GLN A 75 -0.97 -11.47 8.38
N SER A 76 -0.80 -12.78 8.12
CA SER A 76 0.26 -13.45 7.33
C SER A 76 0.57 -12.87 5.94
N ARG A 77 -0.16 -11.82 5.54
CA ARG A 77 -0.11 -11.09 4.28
C ARG A 77 1.02 -10.07 4.19
N PHE A 78 1.73 -9.80 5.30
CA PHE A 78 2.84 -8.85 5.39
C PHE A 78 4.20 -9.51 5.67
N GLY A 79 4.26 -10.84 5.74
CA GLY A 79 5.49 -11.58 5.99
C GLY A 79 6.39 -11.59 4.75
N GLY A 80 7.56 -10.97 4.90
CA GLY A 80 8.67 -11.05 3.94
C GLY A 80 9.32 -12.44 3.94
N ASP A 81 9.84 -12.82 2.77
CA ASP A 81 10.21 -14.17 2.34
C ASP A 81 8.99 -15.09 2.16
N SER A 82 8.40 -14.95 0.97
CA SER A 82 7.55 -15.99 0.40
C SER A 82 8.34 -17.30 0.27
N ASN A 83 8.16 -18.22 1.23
CA ASN A 83 8.52 -19.64 1.05
C ASN A 83 7.64 -20.34 -0.02
N TYR A 84 6.75 -19.60 -0.67
CA TYR A 84 5.93 -20.16 -1.74
C TYR A 84 6.74 -20.35 -3.02
N PRO A 85 6.52 -21.46 -3.74
CA PRO A 85 7.09 -21.65 -5.06
C PRO A 85 6.70 -20.51 -6.02
N PRO A 86 7.58 -20.13 -6.97
CA PRO A 86 7.26 -19.14 -7.98
C PRO A 86 5.96 -19.46 -8.75
N LEU A 87 5.21 -18.43 -9.09
CA LEU A 87 3.98 -18.51 -9.89
C LEU A 87 4.31 -18.69 -11.38
N THR A 88 4.94 -19.82 -11.75
CA THR A 88 5.43 -20.07 -13.12
C THR A 88 4.37 -20.13 -14.22
N THR A 89 3.09 -20.18 -13.84
CA THR A 89 1.94 -20.13 -14.75
C THR A 89 1.36 -18.72 -14.94
N MET A 90 1.96 -17.70 -14.32
CA MET A 90 1.55 -16.31 -14.49
C MET A 90 1.73 -15.89 -15.96
N PRO A 91 0.68 -15.41 -16.64
CA PRO A 91 0.79 -15.04 -18.05
C PRO A 91 1.55 -13.72 -18.23
N PHE A 92 2.42 -13.62 -19.23
CA PHE A 92 3.13 -12.39 -19.67
C PHE A 92 3.03 -12.22 -21.19
N ALA A 93 1.80 -12.18 -21.71
CA ALA A 93 1.55 -12.31 -23.15
C ALA A 93 0.72 -11.19 -23.79
N VAL A 94 0.14 -10.28 -22.99
CA VAL A 94 -0.78 -9.25 -23.46
C VAL A 94 -0.25 -7.89 -23.09
N ASP A 95 0.10 -7.09 -24.10
CA ASP A 95 0.55 -5.72 -23.88
C ASP A 95 -0.51 -4.88 -23.15
N GLY A 96 -0.06 -4.11 -22.17
CA GLY A 96 -0.94 -3.35 -21.29
C GLY A 96 -1.66 -4.18 -20.23
N ALA A 97 -1.43 -5.49 -20.12
CA ALA A 97 -1.98 -6.27 -19.01
C ALA A 97 -1.54 -5.68 -17.66
N VAL A 98 -2.48 -5.62 -16.71
CA VAL A 98 -2.25 -5.09 -15.37
C VAL A 98 -2.02 -6.23 -14.40
N TYR A 99 -0.98 -6.10 -13.59
CA TYR A 99 -0.57 -7.05 -12.58
C TYR A 99 -0.82 -6.41 -11.23
N LEU A 100 -1.50 -7.12 -10.34
CA LEU A 100 -1.77 -6.67 -8.98
C LEU A 100 -1.19 -7.70 -8.01
N SER A 101 -0.54 -7.24 -6.93
CA SER A 101 -0.02 -8.16 -5.91
C SER A 101 -0.34 -7.72 -4.48
N GLY A 102 -0.43 -8.72 -3.61
CA GLY A 102 -0.49 -8.59 -2.17
C GLY A 102 0.70 -9.33 -1.56
N GLY A 103 1.48 -8.64 -0.73
CA GLY A 103 2.76 -9.12 -0.18
C GLY A 103 3.95 -8.51 -0.94
N SER A 104 4.86 -7.88 -0.20
CA SER A 104 6.12 -7.31 -0.65
C SER A 104 7.15 -7.44 0.46
N ASP A 105 8.39 -7.74 0.09
CA ASP A 105 9.48 -7.96 1.06
C ASP A 105 10.12 -6.65 1.56
N ASP A 106 9.70 -5.48 1.05
CA ASP A 106 10.28 -4.19 1.38
C ASP A 106 9.42 -3.34 2.34
N LEU A 107 10.12 -2.60 3.22
CA LEU A 107 9.55 -1.81 4.31
C LEU A 107 8.61 -0.68 3.83
N ALA A 108 8.82 -0.17 2.62
CA ALA A 108 7.91 0.81 2.01
C ALA A 108 6.61 0.15 1.51
N GLY A 109 6.71 -1.06 0.93
CA GLY A 109 5.56 -1.85 0.54
C GLY A 109 4.73 -2.34 1.74
N SER A 110 5.33 -2.56 2.92
CA SER A 110 4.57 -2.90 4.14
C SER A 110 3.71 -1.73 4.64
N VAL A 111 4.21 -0.48 4.57
CA VAL A 111 3.41 0.71 4.88
C VAL A 111 2.26 0.87 3.89
N ILE A 112 2.53 0.78 2.59
CA ILE A 112 1.49 0.87 1.54
C ILE A 112 0.45 -0.22 1.73
N GLY A 113 0.90 -1.45 1.99
CA GLY A 113 0.00 -2.55 2.27
C GLY A 113 -0.84 -2.31 3.52
N TRP A 114 -0.32 -1.67 4.56
CA TRP A 114 -1.08 -1.38 5.78
C TRP A 114 -2.11 -0.28 5.54
N VAL A 115 -1.72 0.82 4.88
CA VAL A 115 -2.62 1.96 4.68
C VAL A 115 -3.65 1.77 3.57
N ALA A 116 -3.44 0.82 2.65
CA ALA A 116 -4.40 0.47 1.62
C ALA A 116 -5.55 -0.38 2.20
N PRO A 117 -6.78 -0.24 1.68
CA PRO A 117 -7.87 -1.16 1.99
C PRO A 117 -7.54 -2.57 1.48
N LYS A 118 -8.06 -3.57 2.20
CA LYS A 118 -7.92 -5.00 1.88
C LYS A 118 -9.29 -5.69 1.90
N SER A 119 -10.27 -5.06 1.28
CA SER A 119 -11.67 -5.45 1.33
C SER A 119 -11.99 -6.64 0.43
N LEU A 120 -11.11 -6.95 -0.53
CA LEU A 120 -11.29 -8.00 -1.52
C LEU A 120 -10.35 -9.18 -1.29
N PRO A 121 -10.70 -10.40 -1.78
CA PRO A 121 -9.79 -11.53 -1.77
C PRO A 121 -8.45 -11.19 -2.45
N GLY A 122 -7.35 -11.60 -1.82
CA GLY A 122 -5.99 -11.30 -2.28
C GLY A 122 -5.35 -10.10 -1.58
N GLY A 123 -6.14 -9.13 -1.10
CA GLY A 123 -5.66 -7.96 -0.36
C GLY A 123 -4.57 -7.20 -1.13
N PHE A 124 -4.81 -6.95 -2.42
CA PHE A 124 -3.83 -6.37 -3.33
C PHE A 124 -3.58 -4.90 -2.99
N TYR A 125 -2.32 -4.49 -3.02
CA TYR A 125 -1.90 -3.11 -2.76
C TYR A 125 -0.74 -2.65 -3.65
N HIS A 126 -0.21 -3.55 -4.48
CA HIS A 126 0.83 -3.27 -5.45
C HIS A 126 0.30 -3.46 -6.87
N GLY A 127 0.85 -2.71 -7.83
CA GLY A 127 0.35 -2.69 -9.20
C GLY A 127 1.44 -2.37 -10.22
N ALA A 128 1.43 -3.09 -11.35
CA ALA A 128 2.25 -2.77 -12.52
C ALA A 128 1.50 -3.03 -13.82
N ILE A 129 2.03 -2.51 -14.92
CA ILE A 129 1.53 -2.75 -16.27
C ILE A 129 2.64 -3.33 -17.15
N LEU A 130 2.33 -4.38 -17.90
CA LEU A 130 3.28 -5.01 -18.82
C LEU A 130 3.51 -4.14 -20.05
N ASP A 131 4.77 -3.85 -20.33
CA ASP A 131 5.26 -3.46 -21.65
C ASP A 131 5.74 -4.73 -22.37
N GLN A 132 4.91 -5.23 -23.28
CA GLN A 132 5.19 -6.50 -23.95
C GLN A 132 6.45 -6.42 -24.82
N ALA A 133 6.81 -5.23 -25.32
CA ALA A 133 8.00 -5.07 -26.17
C ALA A 133 9.30 -5.20 -25.38
N LYS A 134 9.27 -4.99 -24.05
CA LYS A 134 10.41 -5.16 -23.14
C LYS A 134 10.50 -6.56 -22.52
N PHE A 135 9.45 -7.36 -22.60
CA PHE A 135 9.44 -8.71 -22.04
C PHE A 135 10.28 -9.67 -22.88
N ASP A 136 11.25 -10.33 -22.25
CA ASP A 136 12.08 -11.37 -22.86
C ASP A 136 11.82 -12.73 -22.17
N PRO A 137 11.19 -13.70 -22.84
CA PRO A 137 10.94 -15.01 -22.25
C PRO A 137 12.22 -15.82 -21.97
N ASN A 138 13.37 -15.44 -22.55
CA ASN A 138 14.66 -16.05 -22.26
C ASN A 138 15.43 -15.36 -21.14
N ASN A 139 14.93 -14.21 -20.67
CA ASN A 139 15.52 -13.43 -19.59
C ASN A 139 14.43 -12.82 -18.72
N LEU A 140 13.90 -13.61 -17.78
CA LEU A 140 12.79 -13.21 -16.90
C LEU A 140 13.16 -12.10 -15.90
N ASP A 141 14.45 -11.79 -15.77
CA ASP A 141 14.98 -10.67 -14.99
C ASP A 141 14.99 -9.35 -15.79
N ALA A 142 14.67 -9.38 -17.08
CA ALA A 142 14.56 -8.17 -17.89
C ALA A 142 13.43 -7.26 -17.37
N PRO A 143 13.67 -5.94 -17.22
CA PRO A 143 12.66 -4.99 -16.76
C PRO A 143 11.56 -4.82 -17.81
N ALA A 144 10.35 -5.27 -17.50
CA ALA A 144 9.23 -5.29 -18.44
C ALA A 144 7.90 -4.79 -17.86
N LEU A 145 7.78 -4.70 -16.53
CA LEU A 145 6.56 -4.24 -15.87
C LEU A 145 6.76 -2.83 -15.32
N GLN A 146 6.12 -1.84 -15.94
CA GLN A 146 6.12 -0.45 -15.45
C GLN A 146 5.38 -0.38 -14.13
N SER A 147 6.07 0.11 -13.10
CA SER A 147 5.62 0.10 -11.71
C SER A 147 6.23 1.29 -10.96
N ALA A 148 6.00 1.37 -9.65
CA ALA A 148 6.81 2.19 -8.77
C ALA A 148 7.72 1.30 -7.92
N ILE A 149 8.98 1.69 -7.84
CA ILE A 149 10.05 1.05 -7.05
C ILE A 149 10.61 2.08 -6.07
N ALA A 150 11.58 1.70 -5.22
CA ALA A 150 12.11 2.57 -4.16
C ALA A 150 12.55 3.98 -4.63
N LYS A 151 12.98 4.15 -5.90
CA LYS A 151 13.36 5.46 -6.45
C LYS A 151 12.20 6.32 -6.96
N GLY A 152 10.96 5.81 -7.07
CA GLY A 152 9.83 6.44 -7.78
C GLY A 152 9.33 5.54 -8.92
N ALA A 153 8.91 6.12 -10.05
CA ALA A 153 8.54 5.32 -11.22
C ALA A 153 9.74 4.52 -11.75
N GLY A 154 9.49 3.28 -12.17
CA GLY A 154 10.50 2.36 -12.67
C GLY A 154 9.92 1.09 -13.27
N TYR A 155 10.71 0.03 -13.25
CA TYR A 155 10.31 -1.27 -13.75
C TYR A 155 10.61 -2.37 -12.74
N GLU A 156 9.78 -3.39 -12.76
CA GLU A 156 10.03 -4.71 -12.18
C GLU A 156 10.14 -5.75 -13.31
N SER A 157 10.70 -6.90 -12.97
CA SER A 157 10.89 -8.05 -13.88
C SER A 157 9.77 -9.07 -13.73
N ALA A 158 9.67 -10.02 -14.67
CA ALA A 158 8.73 -11.12 -14.54
C ALA A 158 9.04 -12.01 -13.32
N ASN A 159 10.32 -12.20 -13.01
CA ASN A 159 10.75 -12.93 -11.80
C ASN A 159 10.26 -12.25 -10.51
N ASP A 160 10.36 -10.92 -10.41
CA ASP A 160 9.86 -10.17 -9.24
C ASP A 160 8.36 -10.42 -9.02
N TRP A 161 7.60 -10.51 -10.11
CA TRP A 161 6.15 -10.71 -10.07
C TRP A 161 5.75 -12.16 -9.80
N MET A 162 6.48 -13.14 -10.33
CA MET A 162 6.25 -14.55 -10.04
C MET A 162 6.59 -14.92 -8.58
N ALA A 163 7.42 -14.13 -7.91
CA ALA A 163 7.78 -14.32 -6.50
C ALA A 163 6.73 -13.78 -5.51
N LYS A 164 5.75 -12.98 -5.95
CA LYS A 164 4.75 -12.38 -5.05
C LYS A 164 3.85 -13.45 -4.40
N VAL A 165 3.43 -13.20 -3.16
CA VAL A 165 2.59 -14.12 -2.39
C VAL A 165 1.20 -14.24 -3.02
N ASN A 166 0.50 -13.12 -3.15
CA ASN A 166 -0.77 -13.04 -3.87
C ASN A 166 -0.55 -12.26 -5.16
N ALA A 167 -1.14 -12.74 -6.25
CA ALA A 167 -1.07 -12.05 -7.52
C ALA A 167 -2.35 -12.23 -8.33
N ALA A 168 -2.73 -11.21 -9.09
CA ALA A 168 -3.75 -11.26 -10.12
C ALA A 168 -3.24 -10.63 -11.41
N VAL A 169 -3.65 -11.17 -12.55
CA VAL A 169 -3.39 -10.57 -13.87
C VAL A 169 -4.72 -10.23 -14.53
N LEU A 170 -4.79 -9.00 -15.02
CA LEU A 170 -5.96 -8.35 -15.59
C LEU A 170 -5.65 -7.97 -17.04
N ASN A 171 -6.33 -8.61 -17.99
CA ASN A 171 -6.18 -8.26 -19.39
C ASN A 171 -7.21 -7.19 -19.79
N PRO A 172 -6.85 -6.25 -20.68
CA PRO A 172 -7.82 -5.37 -21.33
C PRO A 172 -8.95 -6.19 -21.96
N ASN A 173 -10.20 -5.83 -21.68
CA ASN A 173 -11.37 -6.50 -22.28
C ASN A 173 -11.83 -5.84 -23.59
N PHE A 174 -10.97 -4.99 -24.17
CA PHE A 174 -11.17 -4.28 -25.42
C PHE A 174 -9.95 -4.47 -26.32
N ALA A 175 -10.12 -4.17 -27.62
CA ALA A 175 -9.01 -4.18 -28.56
C ALA A 175 -8.07 -3.00 -28.29
N VAL A 176 -6.88 -3.28 -27.75
CA VAL A 176 -5.87 -2.28 -27.45
C VAL A 176 -5.34 -1.65 -28.74
N ASN A 177 -5.34 -0.33 -28.82
CA ASN A 177 -4.64 0.40 -29.87
C ASN A 177 -3.16 0.49 -29.50
N ALA A 178 -2.33 -0.33 -30.15
CA ALA A 178 -0.90 -0.41 -29.85
C ALA A 178 -0.18 0.95 -29.95
N ALA A 179 -0.47 1.76 -30.98
CA ALA A 179 0.18 3.08 -31.12
C ALA A 179 -0.14 4.02 -29.95
N ARG A 180 -1.40 3.99 -29.48
CA ARG A 180 -1.84 4.80 -28.33
C ARG A 180 -1.26 4.27 -27.02
N LEU A 181 -1.21 2.94 -26.83
CA LEU A 181 -0.61 2.34 -25.65
C LEU A 181 0.89 2.64 -25.59
N ASN A 182 1.62 2.44 -26.69
CA ASN A 182 3.05 2.77 -26.77
C ASN A 182 3.31 4.24 -26.43
N GLN A 183 2.47 5.16 -26.91
CA GLN A 183 2.58 6.59 -26.57
C GLN A 183 2.33 6.85 -25.08
N ALA A 184 1.34 6.16 -24.50
CA ALA A 184 1.02 6.29 -23.09
C ALA A 184 2.14 5.73 -22.18
N GLN A 185 2.66 4.56 -22.51
CA GLN A 185 3.79 3.95 -21.82
C GLN A 185 5.05 4.80 -21.96
N ALA A 186 5.33 5.36 -23.14
CA ALA A 186 6.45 6.28 -23.36
C ALA A 186 6.39 7.52 -22.45
N THR A 187 5.19 7.97 -22.08
CA THR A 187 5.03 9.11 -21.15
C THR A 187 5.49 8.76 -19.74
N VAL A 188 5.25 7.53 -19.30
CA VAL A 188 5.71 7.04 -18.00
C VAL A 188 7.18 6.61 -18.05
N ASP A 189 7.65 6.06 -19.18
CA ASP A 189 9.05 5.71 -19.43
C ASP A 189 10.00 6.89 -19.16
N TYR A 190 9.57 8.12 -19.48
CA TYR A 190 10.30 9.33 -19.14
C TYR A 190 10.63 9.39 -17.64
N TYR A 191 9.66 9.16 -16.77
CA TYR A 191 9.87 9.16 -15.31
C TYR A 191 10.69 7.95 -14.86
N CYS A 192 10.46 6.78 -15.48
CA CYS A 192 11.26 5.59 -15.22
C CYS A 192 12.75 5.81 -15.54
N ALA A 193 13.07 6.66 -16.52
CA ALA A 193 14.44 6.99 -16.90
C ALA A 193 15.10 8.05 -16.01
N LEU A 194 14.35 8.74 -15.14
CA LEU A 194 14.93 9.76 -14.26
C LEU A 194 15.93 9.16 -13.26
N PRO A 195 17.05 9.85 -12.99
CA PRO A 195 18.00 9.49 -11.93
C PRO A 195 17.35 9.42 -10.55
N ALA A 196 17.94 8.62 -9.65
CA ALA A 196 17.55 8.59 -8.25
C ALA A 196 17.65 9.99 -7.61
N GLY A 197 16.69 10.33 -6.74
CA GLY A 197 16.62 11.63 -6.07
C GLY A 197 15.87 12.72 -6.84
N GLN A 198 15.46 12.49 -8.08
CA GLN A 198 14.61 13.43 -8.84
C GLN A 198 13.10 13.15 -8.70
N GLN A 199 12.77 12.07 -8.01
CA GLN A 199 11.42 11.63 -7.72
C GLN A 199 11.42 10.84 -6.41
N ALA A 200 10.25 10.59 -5.86
CA ALA A 200 10.06 9.88 -4.61
C ALA A 200 9.01 8.77 -4.75
N TYR A 201 9.19 7.73 -3.94
CA TYR A 201 8.24 6.64 -3.77
C TYR A 201 7.57 6.75 -2.41
N GLY A 202 6.24 6.65 -2.38
CA GLY A 202 5.51 6.59 -1.12
C GLY A 202 4.02 6.89 -1.28
N PHE A 203 3.26 6.49 -0.26
CA PHE A 203 1.84 6.81 -0.15
C PHE A 203 1.60 8.23 0.40
N PHE A 204 2.57 8.82 1.12
CA PHE A 204 2.50 10.17 1.69
C PHE A 204 3.68 11.04 1.22
N LYS A 205 3.43 12.31 0.88
CA LYS A 205 4.45 13.30 0.52
C LYS A 205 5.10 13.83 1.77
N ASN A 206 6.25 13.26 2.11
CA ASN A 206 6.91 13.46 3.39
C ASN A 206 6.03 12.92 4.53
N TYR A 207 6.62 12.05 5.33
CA TYR A 207 5.97 11.33 6.42
C TYR A 207 5.58 12.25 7.61
N VAL A 208 5.07 13.46 7.37
CA VAL A 208 4.85 14.49 8.40
C VAL A 208 3.36 14.82 8.54
N ASN A 209 2.52 14.46 7.57
CA ASN A 209 1.11 14.84 7.60
C ASN A 209 0.19 13.87 6.84
N ILE A 210 -0.92 13.42 7.45
CA ILE A 210 -1.94 12.62 6.75
C ILE A 210 -2.53 13.40 5.58
N PHE A 211 -2.67 14.73 5.68
CA PHE A 211 -3.15 15.59 4.59
C PHE A 211 -2.24 15.59 3.35
N ASN A 212 -1.07 14.98 3.42
CA ASN A 212 -0.13 14.89 2.32
C ASN A 212 -0.18 13.55 1.57
N VAL A 213 -1.30 12.84 1.52
CA VAL A 213 -1.39 11.65 0.67
C VAL A 213 -0.96 11.99 -0.76
N VAL A 214 -0.12 11.13 -1.35
CA VAL A 214 0.25 11.27 -2.76
C VAL A 214 -1.01 11.04 -3.58
N THR A 215 -1.41 12.06 -4.32
CA THR A 215 -2.55 12.00 -5.21
C THR A 215 -2.12 11.48 -6.58
N LYS A 216 -3.07 10.98 -7.35
CA LYS A 216 -2.86 10.55 -8.73
C LYS A 216 -2.37 11.69 -9.64
N GLN A 217 -2.55 12.96 -9.25
CA GLN A 217 -2.12 14.13 -10.03
C GLN A 217 -0.71 14.63 -9.70
N ASP A 218 -0.09 14.17 -8.61
CA ASP A 218 1.18 14.73 -8.16
C ASP A 218 2.35 14.36 -9.06
N ARG A 219 3.08 15.33 -9.57
CA ARG A 219 4.26 15.02 -10.39
C ARG A 219 5.44 14.64 -9.49
N TYR A 220 6.25 13.70 -9.95
CA TYR A 220 7.48 13.21 -9.28
C TYR A 220 7.28 12.49 -7.93
N TRP A 221 6.04 12.23 -7.52
CA TRP A 221 5.70 11.37 -6.39
C TRP A 221 4.90 10.19 -6.88
N TRP A 222 5.40 8.98 -6.63
CA TRP A 222 4.87 7.77 -7.22
C TRP A 222 4.50 6.74 -6.17
N TYR A 223 3.42 6.03 -6.45
CA TYR A 223 3.10 4.73 -5.90
C TYR A 223 2.69 3.84 -7.07
N CYS A 224 2.76 2.54 -6.87
CA CYS A 224 2.70 1.53 -7.92
C CYS A 224 1.40 1.58 -8.75
N THR A 225 0.24 1.64 -8.11
CA THR A 225 -1.06 1.71 -8.80
C THR A 225 -1.28 3.03 -9.56
N LYS A 226 -0.63 4.12 -9.15
CA LYS A 226 -0.63 5.37 -9.91
C LYS A 226 0.13 5.26 -11.22
N VAL A 227 1.22 4.50 -11.26
CA VAL A 227 1.95 4.27 -12.52
C VAL A 227 1.02 3.60 -13.54
N VAL A 228 0.29 2.57 -13.11
CA VAL A 228 -0.71 1.89 -13.94
C VAL A 228 -1.80 2.86 -14.40
N TRP A 229 -2.36 3.64 -13.48
CA TRP A 229 -3.38 4.63 -13.79
C TRP A 229 -2.90 5.72 -14.75
N GLU A 230 -1.67 6.23 -14.58
CA GLU A 230 -1.10 7.27 -15.43
C GLU A 230 -0.97 6.78 -16.88
N VAL A 231 -0.53 5.53 -17.09
CA VAL A 231 -0.50 4.92 -18.43
C VAL A 231 -1.92 4.87 -19.01
N TYR A 232 -2.88 4.31 -18.29
CA TYR A 232 -4.24 4.20 -18.83
C TYR A 232 -4.92 5.55 -19.03
N GLN A 233 -4.61 6.54 -18.21
CA GLN A 233 -5.11 7.88 -18.39
C GLN A 233 -4.50 8.59 -19.61
N HIS A 234 -3.21 8.39 -19.90
CA HIS A 234 -2.64 8.84 -21.17
C HIS A 234 -3.20 8.06 -22.37
N TYR A 235 -3.54 6.78 -22.17
CA TYR A 235 -4.35 6.00 -23.11
C TYR A 235 -5.82 6.48 -23.15
N GLY A 236 -6.24 7.42 -22.31
CA GLY A 236 -7.58 8.02 -22.25
C GLY A 236 -8.69 7.09 -21.77
N LEU A 237 -8.38 6.20 -20.82
CA LEU A 237 -9.32 5.46 -20.01
C LEU A 237 -9.06 5.73 -18.53
N ASP A 238 -10.11 6.03 -17.76
CA ASP A 238 -10.00 6.07 -16.30
C ASP A 238 -10.27 4.67 -15.75
N ILE A 239 -9.26 4.06 -15.15
CA ILE A 239 -9.33 2.70 -14.61
C ILE A 239 -9.61 2.67 -13.10
N ASP A 240 -9.73 3.84 -12.47
CA ASP A 240 -10.12 4.01 -11.08
C ASP A 240 -11.64 3.86 -10.95
N SER A 241 -12.11 2.71 -10.46
CA SER A 241 -13.55 2.40 -10.46
C SER A 241 -14.35 3.16 -9.40
N ASN A 242 -13.70 3.64 -8.34
CA ASN A 242 -14.33 4.27 -7.18
C ASN A 242 -15.52 3.45 -6.64
N ASP A 243 -15.37 2.12 -6.63
CA ASP A 243 -16.42 1.18 -6.33
C ASP A 243 -16.65 1.08 -4.82
N HIS A 244 -17.90 1.23 -4.37
CA HIS A 244 -18.30 1.12 -2.96
C HIS A 244 -17.88 -0.17 -2.24
N ARG A 245 -17.52 -1.24 -2.97
CA ARG A 245 -16.99 -2.48 -2.40
C ARG A 245 -15.59 -2.34 -1.82
N VAL A 246 -14.82 -1.33 -2.23
CA VAL A 246 -13.51 -1.00 -1.66
C VAL A 246 -13.71 -0.24 -0.36
N ASP A 247 -13.73 -0.96 0.76
CA ASP A 247 -13.97 -0.43 2.10
C ASP A 247 -12.67 -0.03 2.80
N PHE A 248 -12.54 1.27 3.06
CA PHE A 248 -11.43 1.86 3.77
C PHE A 248 -11.48 1.64 5.29
N SER A 249 -12.60 1.21 5.86
CA SER A 249 -12.80 1.13 7.32
C SER A 249 -11.80 0.22 8.05
N SER A 250 -11.22 -0.75 7.32
CA SER A 250 -10.20 -1.67 7.81
C SER A 250 -8.77 -1.30 7.41
N SER A 251 -8.58 -0.17 6.73
CA SER A 251 -7.27 0.30 6.28
C SER A 251 -6.52 1.06 7.38
N GLY A 252 -5.19 0.97 7.36
CA GLY A 252 -4.33 1.78 8.23
C GLY A 252 -4.52 3.27 8.04
N LEU A 253 -4.90 3.73 6.84
CA LEU A 253 -5.26 5.12 6.60
C LEU A 253 -6.47 5.53 7.45
N TYR A 254 -7.51 4.68 7.50
CA TYR A 254 -8.68 4.94 8.33
C TYR A 254 -8.34 4.91 9.83
N SER A 255 -7.48 3.99 10.27
CA SER A 255 -6.98 3.97 11.66
C SER A 255 -6.25 5.27 12.01
N LEU A 256 -5.31 5.72 11.18
CA LEU A 256 -4.59 6.99 11.35
C LEU A 256 -5.54 8.19 11.45
N VAL A 257 -6.44 8.33 10.48
CA VAL A 257 -7.40 9.43 10.40
C VAL A 257 -8.38 9.39 11.58
N SER A 258 -8.83 8.20 11.97
CA SER A 258 -9.71 7.99 13.12
C SER A 258 -9.04 8.39 14.42
N ALA A 259 -7.79 7.97 14.65
CA ALA A 259 -7.04 8.32 15.85
C ALA A 259 -6.89 9.85 15.96
N TYR A 260 -6.45 10.50 14.89
CA TYR A 260 -6.26 11.96 14.89
C TYR A 260 -7.57 12.73 15.17
N TYR A 261 -8.64 12.47 14.41
CA TYR A 261 -9.87 13.24 14.55
C TYR A 261 -10.69 12.90 15.79
N LYS A 262 -10.62 11.66 16.30
CA LYS A 262 -11.25 11.32 17.58
C LYS A 262 -10.53 11.99 18.74
N THR A 263 -9.21 12.17 18.66
CA THR A 263 -8.45 12.94 19.66
C THR A 263 -8.79 14.42 19.58
N LEU A 264 -8.76 15.03 18.39
CA LEU A 264 -9.06 16.45 18.21
C LEU A 264 -10.51 16.81 18.62
N TYR A 265 -11.46 15.96 18.23
CA TYR A 265 -12.88 16.16 18.51
C TYR A 265 -13.41 15.21 19.59
N PHE A 266 -12.59 14.89 20.61
CA PHE A 266 -12.96 13.97 21.68
C PHE A 266 -14.29 14.33 22.37
N TRP A 267 -14.63 15.62 22.40
CA TRP A 267 -15.85 16.19 22.98
C TRP A 267 -17.08 16.10 22.06
N SER A 268 -16.92 15.72 20.79
CA SER A 268 -18.01 15.60 19.83
C SER A 268 -17.79 14.43 18.86
N PRO A 269 -18.35 13.25 19.18
CA PRO A 269 -18.30 12.09 18.30
C PRO A 269 -18.88 12.34 16.90
N SER A 270 -19.88 13.21 16.79
CA SER A 270 -20.49 13.57 15.50
C SER A 270 -19.55 14.42 14.64
N ARG A 271 -18.80 15.36 15.23
CA ARG A 271 -17.77 16.13 14.51
C ARG A 271 -16.60 15.26 14.10
N ALA A 272 -16.13 14.38 14.99
CA ALA A 272 -15.10 13.40 14.67
C ALA A 272 -15.49 12.57 13.45
N ARG A 273 -16.69 11.97 13.48
CA ARG A 273 -17.22 11.15 12.39
C ARG A 273 -17.32 11.93 11.08
N ALA A 274 -17.90 13.13 11.10
CA ALA A 274 -18.02 13.96 9.90
C ALA A 274 -16.65 14.30 9.28
N ALA A 275 -15.63 14.58 10.11
CA ALA A 275 -14.28 14.86 9.63
C ALA A 275 -13.60 13.62 9.03
N ILE A 276 -13.74 12.46 9.68
CA ILE A 276 -13.24 11.18 9.18
C ILE A 276 -13.90 10.82 7.84
N ASP A 277 -15.23 10.86 7.77
CA ASP A 277 -16.00 10.54 6.56
C ASP A 277 -15.62 11.47 5.40
N SER A 278 -15.48 12.78 5.67
CA SER A 278 -15.05 13.77 4.68
C SER A 278 -13.64 13.49 4.18
N TYR A 279 -12.70 13.18 5.07
CA TYR A 279 -11.33 12.89 4.70
C TYR A 279 -11.25 11.63 3.82
N ILE A 280 -11.94 10.55 4.20
CA ILE A 280 -11.91 9.28 3.45
C ILE A 280 -12.56 9.46 2.09
N ALA A 281 -13.68 10.18 2.00
CA ALA A 281 -14.32 10.50 0.72
C ALA A 281 -13.39 11.31 -0.20
N GLU A 282 -12.66 12.28 0.34
CA GLU A 282 -11.69 13.08 -0.41
C GLU A 282 -10.49 12.24 -0.86
N ALA A 283 -9.93 11.42 0.02
CA ALA A 283 -8.80 10.54 -0.26
C ALA A 283 -9.15 9.56 -1.39
N ARG A 284 -10.35 8.97 -1.33
CA ARG A 284 -10.85 8.05 -2.36
C ARG A 284 -10.92 8.67 -3.75
N GLY A 285 -11.30 9.94 -3.87
CA GLY A 285 -11.33 10.64 -5.16
C GLY A 285 -9.94 11.00 -5.72
N LYS A 286 -8.89 10.92 -4.88
CA LYS A 286 -7.54 11.41 -5.20
C LYS A 286 -6.49 10.31 -5.34
N ILE A 287 -6.77 9.11 -4.85
CA ILE A 287 -5.81 7.99 -4.80
C ILE A 287 -6.38 6.85 -5.62
N VAL A 288 -5.53 6.18 -6.38
CA VAL A 288 -5.91 4.97 -7.11
C VAL A 288 -5.39 3.76 -6.35
N LEU A 289 -6.26 2.79 -6.07
CA LEU A 289 -5.90 1.61 -5.30
C LEU A 289 -5.94 0.35 -6.17
N ALA A 290 -5.19 -0.68 -5.77
CA ALA A 290 -5.14 -1.93 -6.52
C ALA A 290 -6.53 -2.60 -6.56
N GLU A 291 -7.28 -2.57 -5.45
CA GLU A 291 -8.66 -3.06 -5.42
C GLU A 291 -9.62 -2.26 -6.31
N GLU A 292 -9.40 -0.95 -6.47
CA GLU A 292 -10.19 -0.13 -7.40
C GLU A 292 -9.89 -0.51 -8.87
N ILE A 293 -8.62 -0.79 -9.19
CA ILE A 293 -8.22 -1.30 -10.52
C ILE A 293 -8.74 -2.72 -10.75
N LEU A 294 -8.75 -3.57 -9.72
CA LEU A 294 -9.29 -4.94 -9.78
C LEU A 294 -10.76 -4.95 -10.21
N LEU A 295 -11.52 -3.95 -9.76
CA LEU A 295 -12.95 -3.79 -10.05
C LEU A 295 -13.23 -2.96 -11.31
N SER A 296 -12.20 -2.46 -11.99
CA SER A 296 -12.35 -1.66 -13.20
C SER A 296 -13.10 -2.41 -14.31
N PRO A 297 -14.11 -1.79 -14.96
CA PRO A 297 -14.88 -2.44 -16.02
C PRO A 297 -14.10 -2.62 -17.32
N HIS A 298 -12.86 -2.11 -17.40
CA HIS A 298 -11.99 -2.18 -18.57
C HIS A 298 -11.14 -3.45 -18.63
N PHE A 299 -11.17 -4.26 -17.57
CA PHE A 299 -10.33 -5.45 -17.46
C PHE A 299 -11.12 -6.73 -17.22
N THR A 300 -10.49 -7.85 -17.55
CA THR A 300 -10.93 -9.19 -17.18
C THR A 300 -9.80 -9.89 -16.44
N LYS A 301 -10.09 -10.43 -15.26
CA LYS A 301 -9.13 -11.23 -14.49
C LYS A 301 -8.91 -12.57 -15.18
N VAL A 302 -7.67 -12.81 -15.62
CA VAL A 302 -7.27 -14.02 -16.36
C VAL A 302 -6.39 -14.96 -15.52
N PHE A 303 -5.87 -14.45 -14.41
CA PHE A 303 -5.04 -15.21 -13.49
C PHE A 303 -5.29 -14.71 -12.06
N GLU A 304 -5.31 -15.63 -11.10
CA GLU A 304 -5.33 -15.31 -9.68
C GLU A 304 -4.64 -16.43 -8.90
N ALA A 305 -3.77 -16.01 -7.99
CA ALA A 305 -3.22 -16.85 -6.95
C ALA A 305 -3.38 -16.11 -5.61
N ILE A 306 -4.12 -16.73 -4.69
CA ILE A 306 -4.30 -16.24 -3.32
C ILE A 306 -3.77 -17.33 -2.39
N ARG A 307 -2.64 -17.03 -1.74
CA ARG A 307 -1.91 -17.90 -0.83
C ARG A 307 -2.07 -17.37 0.61
N LYS A 308 -1.93 -18.26 1.60
CA LYS A 308 -2.29 -17.99 3.01
C LYS A 308 -1.10 -17.66 3.89
#